data_AF-A0A951YDU3-F1
#
_entry.id   AF-A0A951YDU3-F1
#
_cell.length_a   1.000
_cell.length_b   1.000
_cell.length_c   1.000
_cell.angle_alpha   90.00
_cell.angle_beta   90.00
_cell.angle_gamma   90.00
#
_symmetry.space_group_name_H-M   'P 1'
#
loop_
_entity.id
_entity.type
_entity.pdbx_description
1 polymer ?
#
loop_
_entity_poly.entity_id
_entity_poly.type
_entity_poly.pdbx_seq_one_letter_code
_entity_poly.pdbx_strand_id
1 'polypeptide(L)' 'MISIRNKEQEECLLLVVDMNGRVWAETYMQPNDKLTLDIKEMFSGIYNLVFKTATTSHVQQIVKY' A
#
# COMPACT_ATOMS: atom_id res chain seq x y z
N MET A 1 -4.11 -0.97 -12.57
CA MET A 1 -3.16 -1.78 -11.77
C MET A 1 -2.06 -0.87 -11.26
N ILE A 2 -1.60 -1.09 -10.03
CA ILE A 2 -0.41 -0.43 -9.47
C ILE A 2 0.60 -1.49 -9.08
N SER A 3 1.88 -1.20 -9.28
CA SER A 3 2.98 -2.06 -8.85
C SER A 3 3.63 -1.44 -7.62
N ILE A 4 3.61 -2.18 -6.52
CA ILE A 4 4.18 -1.77 -5.24
C ILE A 4 5.37 -2.68 -4.95
N ARG A 5 6.45 -2.11 -4.43
CA ARG A 5 7.64 -2.86 -4.02
C ARG A 5 7.97 -2.53 -2.58
N ASN A 6 8.20 -3.54 -1.75
CA ASN A 6 8.79 -3.33 -0.44
C ASN A 6 10.27 -2.94 -0.62
N LYS A 7 10.60 -1.69 -0.28
CA LYS A 7 11.97 -1.16 -0.31
C LYS A 7 12.67 -1.22 1.05
N GLU A 8 11.96 -1.66 2.08
CA GLU A 8 12.52 -1.86 3.42
C GLU A 8 13.44 -3.09 3.43
N GLN A 9 14.35 -3.13 4.40
CA GLN A 9 15.25 -4.27 4.62
C GLN A 9 14.62 -5.37 5.49
N GLU A 10 13.37 -5.17 5.91
CA GLU A 10 12.60 -6.08 6.75
C GLU A 10 11.18 -6.30 6.19
N GLU A 11 10.45 -7.26 6.78
CA GLU A 11 9.04 -7.49 6.46
C GLU A 11 8.22 -6.24 6.77
N CYS A 12 7.30 -5.93 5.86
CA CYS A 12 6.47 -4.75 5.94
C CYS A 12 4.99 -5.10 5.80
N LEU A 13 4.16 -4.59 6.71
CA LEU A 13 2.71 -4.51 6.55
C LEU A 13 2.38 -3.36 5.60
N LEU A 14 1.73 -3.68 4.48
CA LEU A 14 1.15 -2.72 3.55
C LEU A 14 -0.36 -2.61 3.79
N LEU A 15 -0.82 -1.37 3.99
CA LEU A 15 -2.24 -1.00 4.03
C LEU A 15 -2.55 -0.05 2.87
N VAL A 16 -3.64 -0.29 2.16
CA VAL A 16 -4.21 0.65 1.19
C VAL A 16 -5.48 1.23 1.79
N VAL A 17 -5.47 2.52 2.09
CA VAL A 17 -6.54 3.19 2.84
C VAL A 17 -7.07 4.37 2.04
N ASP A 18 -8.39 4.48 1.88
CA ASP A 18 -9.01 5.64 1.24
C ASP A 18 -9.02 6.87 2.17
N MET A 19 -9.43 8.03 1.65
CA MET A 19 -9.50 9.27 2.44
C MET A 19 -10.58 9.24 3.54
N ASN A 20 -11.51 8.28 3.52
CA ASN A 20 -12.49 8.08 4.59
C ASN A 20 -11.97 7.14 5.69
N GLY A 21 -10.73 6.64 5.56
CA GLY A 21 -10.13 5.69 6.51
C GLY A 21 -10.51 4.23 6.26
N ARG A 22 -11.17 3.90 5.15
CA ARG A 22 -11.51 2.51 4.82
C ARG A 22 -10.29 1.79 4.28
N VAL A 23 -9.95 0.65 4.89
CA VAL A 23 -8.92 -0.26 4.39
C VAL A 23 -9.47 -1.04 3.20
N TRP A 24 -8.84 -0.89 2.04
CA TRP A 24 -9.17 -1.61 0.81
C TRP A 24 -8.32 -2.87 0.64
N ALA A 25 -7.06 -2.82 1.04
CA ALA A 25 -6.18 -3.97 1.04
C ALA A 25 -5.23 -3.92 2.25
N GLU A 26 -4.90 -5.11 2.76
CA GLU A 26 -3.96 -5.34 3.85
C GLU A 26 -3.15 -6.60 3.52
N THR A 27 -1.82 -6.49 3.52
CA THR A 27 -0.94 -7.65 3.30
C THR A 27 0.45 -7.42 3.86
N TYR A 28 1.14 -8.50 4.19
CA TYR A 28 2.56 -8.48 4.48
C TYR A 28 3.39 -8.65 3.20
N MET A 29 4.56 -8.04 3.15
CA MET A 29 5.51 -8.10 2.04
C MET A 29 6.92 -8.34 2.59
N GLN A 30 7.63 -9.35 2.09
CA GLN A 30 9.04 -9.58 2.43
C GLN A 30 9.93 -8.50 1.78
N PRO A 31 11.18 -8.31 2.24
CA PRO A 31 12.12 -7.40 1.60
C PRO A 31 12.24 -7.66 0.10
N ASN A 32 12.17 -6.62 -0.72
CA ASN A 32 12.19 -6.67 -2.18
C ASN A 32 10.98 -7.31 -2.88
N ASP A 33 9.97 -7.77 -2.15
CA ASP A 33 8.76 -8.31 -2.77
C ASP A 33 8.08 -7.26 -3.66
N LYS A 34 7.48 -7.77 -4.72
CA LYS A 34 6.70 -6.98 -5.68
C LYS A 34 5.25 -7.45 -5.66
N LEU A 35 4.37 -6.54 -5.26
CA LEU A 35 2.92 -6.74 -5.26
C LEU A 35 2.32 -5.97 -6.43
N THR A 36 1.42 -6.62 -7.17
CA THR A 36 0.57 -5.93 -8.15
C THR A 36 -0.85 -5.91 -7.63
N LEU A 37 -1.39 -4.72 -7.40
CA LEU A 37 -2.78 -4.55 -6.98
C LEU A 37 -3.63 -4.13 -8.17
N ASP A 38 -4.70 -4.88 -8.42
CA ASP A 38 -5.70 -4.47 -9.39
C ASP A 38 -6.68 -3.48 -8.76
N ILE A 39 -6.42 -2.19 -9.01
CA ILE A 39 -7.22 -1.11 -8.49
C ILE A 39 -8.51 -0.86 -9.28
N LYS A 40 -8.90 -1.68 -10.27
CA LYS A 40 -10.07 -1.40 -11.14
C LYS A 40 -11.38 -1.19 -10.38
N GLU A 41 -11.62 -1.98 -9.35
CA GLU A 41 -12.84 -1.96 -8.53
C GLU A 41 -12.85 -0.81 -7.49
N MET A 42 -11.73 -0.12 -7.28
CA MET A 42 -11.64 1.00 -6.33
C MET A 42 -12.41 2.22 -6.87
N PHE A 43 -12.98 3.05 -6.01
CA PHE A 43 -13.53 4.34 -6.45
C PHE A 43 -12.43 5.31 -6.86
N SER A 44 -12.72 6.24 -7.75
CA SER A 44 -11.82 7.37 -8.03
C SER A 44 -11.60 8.18 -6.75
N GLY A 45 -10.37 8.62 -6.51
CA GLY A 45 -9.99 9.30 -5.29
C GLY A 45 -8.52 9.14 -4.92
N ILE A 46 -8.16 9.67 -3.76
CA ILE A 46 -6.81 9.57 -3.20
C ILE A 46 -6.79 8.37 -2.24
N TYR A 47 -5.71 7.59 -2.31
CA TYR A 47 -5.47 6.48 -1.39
C TYR A 47 -4.08 6.62 -0.79
N ASN A 48 -4.00 6.35 0.51
CA ASN A 48 -2.76 6.24 1.26
C ASN A 48 -2.29 4.78 1.25
N LEU A 49 -1.07 4.56 0.77
CA LEU A 49 -0.31 3.34 0.94
C LEU A 49 0.53 3.51 2.21
N VAL A 50 0.15 2.83 3.28
CA VAL A 50 0.87 2.86 4.55
C VAL A 50 1.71 1.60 4.63
N PHE A 51 3.02 1.79 4.77
CA PHE A 51 3.99 0.74 4.96
C PHE A 51 4.48 0.82 6.39
N LYS A 52 4.35 -0.27 7.13
CA LYS A 52 4.73 -0.36 8.54
C LYS A 52 5.60 -1.57 8.77
N THR A 53 6.78 -1.35 9.32
CA THR A 53 7.67 -2.42 9.78
C THR A 53 7.72 -2.42 11.31
N ALA A 54 8.63 -3.20 11.89
CA ALA A 54 8.88 -3.15 13.33
C ALA A 54 9.52 -1.83 13.77
N THR A 55 10.29 -1.18 12.89
CA THR A 55 11.12 -0.02 13.25
C THR A 55 10.76 1.26 12.51
N THR A 56 10.09 1.17 11.36
CA THR A 56 9.76 2.32 10.52
C THR A 56 8.30 2.32 10.10
N SER A 57 7.84 3.50 9.69
CA SER A 57 6.59 3.63 8.97
C SER A 57 6.75 4.70 7.91
N HIS A 58 6.28 4.43 6.69
CA HIS A 58 6.24 5.40 5.62
C HIS A 58 4.88 5.39 4.92
N VAL A 59 4.48 6.55 4.41
CA VAL A 59 3.22 6.73 3.70
C VAL A 59 3.49 7.26 2.31
N GLN A 60 2.87 6.64 1.32
CA GLN A 60 2.85 7.10 -0.06
C GLN A 60 1.42 7.34 -0.49
N GLN A 61 1.18 8.35 -1.33
CA GLN A 61 -0.14 8.61 -1.89
C GLN A 61 -0.21 8.20 -3.36
N ILE A 62 -1.36 7.66 -3.75
CA ILE A 62 -1.74 7.46 -5.14
C ILE A 62 -3.07 8.14 -5.42
N VAL A 63 -3.22 8.61 -6.64
CA VAL A 63 -4.48 9.17 -7.14
C VAL A 63 -5.04 8.20 -8.17
N LYS A 64 -6.26 7.71 -7.94
CA LYS A 64 -7.04 6.99 -8.93
C LYS A 64 -8.01 7.98 -9.59
N TYR A 65 -7.91 8.09 -10.91
CA TYR A 65 -8.87 8.82 -11.75
C TYR A 65 -9.94 7.85 -12.27
#